data_AF-G7YJU9-F1
#
_entry.id   AF-G7YJU9-F1
#
_cell.length_a   1.000
_cell.length_b   1.000
_cell.length_c   1.000
_cell.angle_alpha   90.00
_cell.angle_beta   90.00
_cell.angle_gamma   90.00
#
_symmetry.space_group_name_H-M   'P 1'
#
loop_
_entity.id
_entity.type
_entity.pdbx_description
1 polymer ?
#
loop_
_entity_poly.entity_id
_entity_poly.type
_entity_poly.pdbx_seq_one_letter_code
_entity_poly.pdbx_strand_id
1 'polypeptide(L)'
;MHHPTPGELSIRADQEAWWTRMAENMEDAKNAGNVRTLFHVIRSSGPRKPPVSEIISDQNGSLICSSAEALDGWAQCFEQQFS
;
A
#
# COMPACT_ATOMS: atom_id res chain seq x y z
N MET A 1 5.66 22.75 3.73
CA MET A 1 4.42 22.10 3.27
C MET A 1 4.75 21.34 1.99
N HIS A 2 4.59 20.02 1.97
CA HIS A 2 4.85 19.22 0.77
C HIS A 2 3.62 19.30 -0.15
N HIS A 3 3.80 19.81 -1.36
CA HIS A 3 2.74 19.84 -2.36
C HIS A 3 2.83 18.55 -3.18
N PRO A 4 1.76 17.73 -3.22
CA PRO A 4 1.80 16.50 -3.98
C PRO A 4 1.98 16.79 -5.47
N THR A 5 2.87 16.04 -6.11
CA THR A 5 3.15 16.12 -7.53
C THR A 5 1.95 15.56 -8.33
N PRO A 6 1.77 15.95 -9.61
CA PRO A 6 0.70 15.41 -10.45
C PRO A 6 0.69 13.87 -10.53
N GLY A 7 1.85 13.22 -10.41
CA GLY A 7 1.98 11.76 -10.37
C GLY A 7 1.42 11.15 -9.08
N GLU A 8 1.69 11.77 -7.92
CA GLU A 8 1.15 11.33 -6.62
C GLU A 8 -0.39 11.48 -6.57
N LEU A 9 -0.92 12.54 -7.19
CA LEU A 9 -2.36 12.74 -7.32
C LEU A 9 -3.01 11.68 -8.22
N SER A 10 -2.33 11.27 -9.30
CA SER A 10 -2.80 10.20 -10.19
C SER A 10 -2.82 8.83 -9.49
N ILE A 11 -1.77 8.50 -8.74
CA ILE A 11 -1.69 7.24 -7.98
C ILE A 11 -2.82 7.17 -6.95
N ARG A 12 -3.08 8.27 -6.25
CA ARG A 12 -4.19 8.36 -5.29
C ARG A 12 -5.54 8.17 -5.97
N ALA A 13 -5.76 8.81 -7.12
CA ALA A 13 -7.00 8.66 -7.89
C ALA A 13 -7.20 7.21 -8.38
N ASP A 14 -6.14 6.57 -8.87
CA ASP A 14 -6.17 5.17 -9.30
C ASP A 14 -6.49 4.22 -8.12
N GLN A 15 -5.94 4.51 -6.95
CA GLN A 15 -6.22 3.75 -5.73
C GLN A 15 -7.66 3.92 -5.25
N GLU A 16 -8.19 5.14 -5.26
CA GLU A 16 -9.58 5.44 -4.90
C GLU A 16 -10.58 4.77 -5.87
N ALA A 17 -10.28 4.81 -7.18
CA ALA A 17 -11.07 4.12 -8.19
C ALA A 17 -11.05 2.58 -8.01
N TRP A 18 -9.89 2.02 -7.68
CA TRP A 18 -9.77 0.59 -7.40
C TRP A 18 -10.57 0.15 -6.17
N TRP A 19 -10.52 0.91 -5.06
CA TRP A 19 -11.30 0.60 -3.85
C TRP A 19 -12.80 0.68 -4.10
N THR A 20 -13.25 1.67 -4.87
CA THR A 20 -14.66 1.83 -5.26
C THR A 20 -15.16 0.61 -6.01
N ARG A 21 -14.40 0.17 -7.02
CA ARG A 21 -14.72 -1.04 -7.80
C ARG A 21 -14.72 -2.31 -6.96
N MET A 22 -13.84 -2.42 -5.97
CA MET A 22 -13.85 -3.57 -5.05
C MET A 22 -15.09 -3.59 -4.17
N ALA A 23 -15.55 -2.44 -3.67
CA ALA A 23 -16.78 -2.35 -2.89
C ALA A 23 -18.02 -2.78 -3.69
N GLU A 24 -18.15 -2.32 -4.94
CA GLU A 24 -19.22 -2.72 -5.86
C GLU A 24 -19.23 -4.24 -6.08
N ASN A 25 -18.07 -4.82 -6.40
CA ASN A 25 -17.95 -6.26 -6.60
C ASN A 25 -18.28 -7.09 -5.35
N MET A 26 -17.97 -6.59 -4.16
CA MET A 26 -18.33 -7.27 -2.90
C MET A 26 -19.84 -7.27 -2.68
N GLU A 27 -20.50 -6.14 -2.91
CA GLU A 27 -21.95 -6.00 -2.74
C GLU A 27 -22.70 -6.87 -3.76
N ASP A 28 -22.27 -6.88 -5.03
CA ASP A 28 -22.85 -7.74 -6.06
C ASP A 28 -22.68 -9.23 -5.74
N ALA A 29 -21.48 -9.65 -5.31
CA ALA A 29 -21.21 -11.04 -4.98
C ALA A 29 -22.04 -11.51 -3.77
N LYS A 30 -22.21 -10.64 -2.77
CA LYS A 30 -23.07 -10.89 -1.61
C LYS A 30 -24.53 -11.02 -2.04
N ASN A 31 -25.05 -10.09 -2.85
CA ASN A 31 -26.44 -10.09 -3.30
C ASN A 31 -26.77 -11.29 -4.20
N ALA A 32 -25.80 -11.74 -4.99
CA ALA A 32 -25.92 -12.95 -5.80
C ALA A 32 -25.72 -14.26 -5.02
N GLY A 33 -25.37 -14.21 -3.73
CA GLY A 33 -24.99 -15.39 -2.95
C GLY A 33 -23.74 -16.10 -3.47
N ASN A 34 -22.90 -15.41 -4.25
CA ASN A 34 -21.71 -15.97 -4.88
C ASN A 34 -20.51 -15.92 -3.93
N VAL A 35 -20.47 -16.89 -3.02
CA VAL A 35 -19.41 -17.04 -1.99
C VAL A 35 -18.01 -17.14 -2.62
N ARG A 36 -17.87 -17.77 -3.80
CA ARG A 36 -16.58 -17.94 -4.48
C ARG A 36 -16.02 -16.59 -4.94
N THR A 37 -16.85 -15.75 -5.55
CA THR A 37 -16.45 -14.42 -6.00
C THR A 37 -16.15 -13.53 -4.80
N LEU A 38 -17.01 -13.56 -3.77
CA LEU A 38 -16.79 -12.80 -2.53
C LEU A 38 -15.43 -13.14 -1.88
N PHE A 39 -15.09 -14.42 -1.79
CA PHE A 39 -13.79 -14.88 -1.27
C PHE A 39 -12.61 -14.35 -2.09
N HIS A 40 -12.70 -14.37 -3.44
CA HIS A 40 -11.64 -13.86 -4.30
C HIS A 40 -11.44 -12.35 -4.12
N VAL A 41 -12.52 -11.59 -4.03
CA VAL A 41 -12.46 -10.13 -3.85
C VAL A 41 -11.79 -9.78 -2.52
N ILE A 42 -12.23 -10.39 -1.40
CA ILE A 42 -11.62 -10.20 -0.07
C ILE A 42 -10.12 -10.56 -0.08
N ARG A 43 -9.76 -11.66 -0.74
CA ARG A 43 -8.36 -12.11 -0.82
C ARG A 43 -7.51 -11.19 -1.69
N SER A 44 -8.09 -10.60 -2.74
CA SER A 44 -7.42 -9.64 -3.62
C SER A 44 -7.31 -8.24 -3.02
N SER A 45 -8.21 -7.89 -2.09
CA SER A 45 -8.23 -6.63 -1.38
C SER A 45 -7.40 -6.62 -0.10
N GLY A 46 -6.91 -7.79 0.34
CA GLY A 46 -5.96 -7.89 1.43
C GLY A 46 -4.64 -7.19 1.08
N PRO A 47 -3.82 -6.83 2.08
CA PRO A 47 -2.51 -6.26 1.83
C PRO A 47 -1.71 -7.19 0.91
N ARG A 48 -1.57 -6.79 -0.36
CA ARG A 48 -0.49 -7.31 -1.19
C ARG A 48 0.77 -6.94 -0.44
N LYS A 49 1.58 -7.93 -0.08
CA LYS A 49 2.90 -7.66 0.48
C LYS A 49 3.54 -6.64 -0.45
N PRO A 50 3.87 -5.43 0.04
CA PRO A 50 4.63 -4.50 -0.77
C PRO A 50 5.87 -5.27 -1.20
N PRO A 51 6.24 -5.26 -2.50
CA PRO A 51 7.55 -5.77 -2.88
C PRO A 51 8.55 -5.08 -1.98
N VAL A 52 9.42 -5.85 -1.32
CA VAL A 52 10.33 -5.39 -0.25
C VAL A 52 11.14 -4.13 -0.66
N SER A 53 11.27 -3.87 -1.97
CA SER A 53 11.89 -2.69 -2.56
C SER A 53 11.10 -1.38 -2.46
N GLU A 54 9.84 -1.37 -2.04
CA GLU A 54 8.99 -0.15 -2.10
C GLU A 54 8.96 0.68 -0.81
N ILE A 55 9.53 0.21 0.31
CA ILE A 55 9.22 0.79 1.63
C ILE A 55 10.40 1.49 2.32
N ILE A 56 11.61 1.41 1.80
CA ILE A 56 12.76 1.90 2.54
C ILE A 56 13.46 2.94 1.69
N SER A 57 12.93 4.17 1.75
CA SER A 57 13.69 5.35 1.34
C SER A 57 14.35 5.94 2.58
N ASP A 58 15.59 6.39 2.45
CA ASP A 58 16.26 7.12 3.52
C ASP A 58 15.59 8.49 3.77
N GLN A 59 16.07 9.23 4.78
CA GLN A 59 15.56 10.58 5.12
C GLN A 59 15.69 11.60 3.97
N ASN A 60 16.46 11.26 2.92
CA ASN A 60 16.67 12.07 1.73
C ASN A 60 15.87 11.58 0.51
N GLY A 61 15.01 10.55 0.69
CA GLY A 61 14.18 9.99 -0.38
C GLY A 61 14.91 9.02 -1.30
N SER A 62 16.15 8.62 -1.00
CA SER A 62 16.91 7.67 -1.80
C SER A 62 16.48 6.23 -1.49
N LEU A 63 16.19 5.43 -2.52
CA LEU A 63 15.84 4.03 -2.38
C LEU A 63 16.99 3.25 -1.74
N ILE A 64 16.75 2.67 -0.58
CA ILE A 64 17.71 1.84 0.13
C ILE A 64 17.78 0.49 -0.59
N CYS A 65 18.82 0.33 -1.40
CA CYS A 65 19.00 -0.81 -2.30
C CYS A 65 19.65 -2.03 -1.64
N SER A 66 20.01 -1.96 -0.36
CA SER A 66 20.59 -3.09 0.38
C SER A 66 19.85 -3.39 1.69
N SER A 67 19.76 -4.68 2.03
CA SER A 67 19.09 -5.14 3.26
C SER A 67 19.78 -4.63 4.54
N ALA A 68 21.08 -4.31 4.48
CA ALA A 68 21.84 -3.80 5.62
C ALA A 68 21.51 -2.34 5.92
N GLU A 69 21.50 -1.49 4.89
CA GLU A 69 21.09 -0.08 5.01
C GLU A 69 19.62 0.04 5.42
N ALA A 70 18.78 -0.92 4.99
CA ALA A 70 17.38 -0.97 5.36
C ALA A 70 17.19 -1.20 6.88
N LEU A 71 17.96 -2.13 7.44
CA LEU A 71 17.93 -2.41 8.88
C LEU A 71 18.46 -1.23 9.70
N ASP A 72 19.49 -0.53 9.19
CA ASP A 72 20.02 0.67 9.83
C ASP A 72 19.01 1.82 9.85
N GLY A 73 18.32 2.06 8.73
CA GLY A 73 17.24 3.04 8.65
C GLY A 73 16.06 2.70 9.58
N TRP A 74 15.68 1.42 9.66
CA TRP A 74 14.65 0.96 10.60
C TRP A 74 15.05 1.19 12.06
N ALA A 75 16.32 0.92 12.42
CA ALA A 75 16.82 1.14 13.77
C ALA A 75 16.78 2.63 14.15
N GLN A 76 17.22 3.52 13.26
CA GLN A 76 17.16 4.97 13.47
C GLN A 76 15.72 5.47 13.66
N CYS A 77 14.77 5.00 12.83
CA CYS A 77 13.36 5.34 13.00
C CYS A 77 12.79 4.84 14.34
N PHE A 78 13.19 3.64 14.76
CA PHE A 78 12.76 3.07 16.04
C PHE A 78 13.28 3.90 17.22
N GLU A 79 14.56 4.28 17.21
CA GLU A 79 15.15 5.11 18.28
C GLU A 79 14.53 6.50 18.35
N GLN A 80 14.22 7.15 17.21
CA GLN A 80 13.56 8.45 17.20
C GLN A 80 12.11 8.41 17.73
N GLN A 81 11.38 7.33 17.43
CA GLN A 81 9.98 7.17 17.85
C GLN A 81 9.83 6.92 19.36
N PHE A 82 10.85 6.33 19.98
CA PHE A 82 10.83 5.91 21.39
C PHE A 82 11.84 6.65 22.27
N SER A 83 12.40 7.77 21.79
CA SER A 83 13.21 8.70 22.58
C SER A 83 12.38 9.64 23.45
#